data_AF-A0A5D3DTT4-F1
#
_entry.id   AF-A0A5D3DTT4-F1
#
_cell.length_a   1.000
_cell.length_b   1.000
_cell.length_c   1.000
_cell.angle_alpha   90.00
_cell.angle_beta   90.00
_cell.angle_gamma   90.00
#
_symmetry.space_group_name_H-M   'P 1'
#
loop_
_entity.id
_entity.type
_entity.pdbx_description
1 polymer ?
#
loop_
_entity_poly.entity_id
_entity_poly.type
_entity_poly.pdbx_seq_one_letter_code
_entity_poly.pdbx_strand_id
1 'polypeptide(L)'
;MEAILKSCFGFSAFRPYQKEIVQDILLGKDCLVVMSTGSGKSLCYQVPPLVVGKTGIVVSPLLSLMQDQVMALKQKGIKSEYLGSTQTDSTVQAKAESGQYNILFMTPEKACSVPMSSAHAILNTSGILNVDINYGP
;
A
#
# COMPACT_ATOMS: atom_id res chain seq x y z
N MET A 1 16.73 -0.34 1.51
CA MET A 1 15.61 -0.29 0.53
C MET A 1 15.91 -1.13 -0.72
N GLU A 2 17.15 -1.11 -1.22
CA GLU A 2 17.62 -1.86 -2.39
C GLU A 2 17.50 -3.38 -2.20
N ALA A 3 17.73 -3.89 -0.98
CA ALA A 3 17.51 -5.29 -0.66
C ALA A 3 16.05 -5.72 -0.88
N ILE A 4 15.07 -4.92 -0.41
CA ILE A 4 13.64 -5.17 -0.61
C ILE A 4 13.26 -5.07 -2.08
N LEU A 5 13.79 -4.07 -2.78
CA LEU A 5 13.56 -3.91 -4.21
C LEU A 5 13.98 -5.17 -4.98
N LYS A 6 15.13 -5.74 -4.65
CA LYS A 6 15.62 -6.98 -5.26
C LYS A 6 14.86 -8.21 -4.80
N SER A 7 14.66 -8.41 -3.50
CA SER A 7 14.08 -9.62 -2.93
C SER A 7 12.58 -9.75 -3.19
N CYS A 8 11.84 -8.64 -3.10
CA CYS A 8 10.38 -8.64 -3.20
C CYS A 8 9.90 -8.31 -4.61
N PHE A 9 10.64 -7.48 -5.35
CA PHE A 9 10.20 -6.99 -6.67
C PHE A 9 11.09 -7.44 -7.84
N GLY A 10 12.24 -8.06 -7.58
CA GLY A 10 13.13 -8.58 -8.63
C GLY A 10 13.91 -7.51 -9.39
N PHE A 11 13.85 -6.23 -8.96
CA PHE A 11 14.55 -5.15 -9.65
C PHE A 11 15.95 -4.92 -9.05
N SER A 12 16.94 -4.70 -9.92
CA SER A 12 18.33 -4.43 -9.53
C SER A 12 18.57 -2.99 -9.09
N ALA A 13 17.76 -2.05 -9.58
CA ALA A 13 17.87 -0.63 -9.26
C ALA A 13 16.51 0.07 -9.40
N PHE A 14 16.34 1.18 -8.69
CA PHE A 14 15.23 2.10 -8.87
C PHE A 14 15.36 2.81 -10.22
N ARG A 15 14.23 3.12 -10.85
CA ARG A 15 14.17 4.07 -11.98
C ARG A 15 14.42 5.50 -11.47
N PRO A 16 14.71 6.46 -12.35
CA PRO A 16 14.87 7.87 -11.96
C PRO A 16 13.73 8.37 -11.07
N TYR A 17 14.05 9.20 -10.10
CA TYR A 17 13.15 9.80 -9.09
C TYR A 17 12.50 8.83 -8.09
N GLN A 18 12.33 7.54 -8.41
CA GLN A 18 11.71 6.58 -7.48
C GLN A 18 12.45 6.47 -6.16
N LYS A 19 13.79 6.45 -6.20
CA LYS A 19 14.63 6.35 -5.00
C LYS A 19 14.43 7.56 -4.09
N GLU A 20 14.44 8.75 -4.66
CA GLU A 20 14.28 10.02 -3.93
C GLU A 20 12.90 10.09 -3.28
N ILE A 21 11.84 9.73 -4.03
CA ILE A 21 10.47 9.65 -3.50
C ILE A 21 10.39 8.67 -2.33
N VAL A 22 10.93 7.46 -2.48
CA VAL A 22 10.95 6.45 -1.41
C VAL A 22 11.71 6.96 -0.18
N GLN A 23 12.83 7.64 -0.38
CA GLN A 23 13.61 8.23 0.71
C GLN A 23 12.83 9.33 1.43
N ASP A 24 12.18 10.23 0.71
CA ASP A 24 11.38 11.30 1.30
C ASP A 24 10.21 10.74 2.14
N ILE A 25 9.52 9.72 1.65
CA ILE A 25 8.47 9.02 2.41
C ILE A 25 9.05 8.37 3.67
N LEU A 26 10.21 7.71 3.57
CA LEU A 26 10.89 7.08 4.71
C LEU A 26 11.37 8.09 5.76
N LEU A 27 11.65 9.33 5.35
CA LEU A 27 11.96 10.44 6.25
C LEU A 27 10.71 11.08 6.88
N GLY A 28 9.52 10.56 6.57
CA GLY A 28 8.26 11.08 7.09
C GLY A 28 7.80 12.38 6.44
N LYS A 29 8.28 12.67 5.22
CA LYS A 29 7.83 13.85 4.46
C LYS A 29 6.55 13.55 3.70
N ASP A 30 5.64 14.50 3.70
CA ASP A 30 4.47 14.47 2.82
C ASP A 30 4.92 14.66 1.36
N CYS A 31 4.48 13.76 0.49
CA CYS A 31 4.91 13.70 -0.91
C CYS A 31 3.72 13.74 -1.86
N LEU A 32 3.75 14.66 -2.83
CA LEU A 32 2.87 14.62 -4.01
C LEU A 32 3.64 14.05 -5.20
N VAL A 33 3.25 12.87 -5.65
CA VAL A 33 3.94 12.13 -6.72
C VAL A 33 3.08 12.08 -7.97
N VAL A 34 3.47 12.83 -9.00
CA VAL A 34 2.84 12.83 -10.32
C VAL A 34 3.75 12.08 -11.29
N MET A 35 3.31 10.91 -11.73
CA MET A 35 4.06 10.06 -12.67
C MET A 35 3.08 9.43 -13.67
N SER A 36 3.54 9.18 -14.89
CA SER A 36 2.74 8.49 -15.91
C SER A 36 2.46 7.02 -15.53
N THR A 37 1.39 6.44 -16.09
CA THR A 37 1.13 5.01 -15.98
C THR A 37 2.33 4.20 -16.49
N GLY A 38 2.67 3.10 -15.82
CA GLY A 38 3.82 2.26 -16.18
C GLY A 38 5.20 2.81 -15.76
N SER A 39 5.28 4.04 -15.24
CA SER A 39 6.51 4.61 -14.67
C SER A 39 6.99 3.88 -13.40
N GLY A 40 6.10 3.13 -12.76
CA GLY A 40 6.37 2.39 -11.53
C GLY A 40 6.04 3.17 -10.25
N LYS A 41 5.09 4.11 -10.29
CA LYS A 41 4.57 4.82 -9.10
C LYS A 41 4.19 3.89 -7.95
N SER A 42 3.70 2.68 -8.26
CA SER A 42 3.34 1.69 -7.24
C SER A 42 4.51 1.29 -6.35
N LEU A 43 5.72 1.14 -6.90
CA LEU A 43 6.91 0.87 -6.10
C LEU A 43 7.18 1.98 -5.08
N CYS A 44 6.90 3.24 -5.43
CA CYS A 44 7.14 4.38 -4.55
C CYS A 44 6.34 4.31 -3.25
N TYR A 45 5.11 3.76 -3.28
CA TYR A 45 4.30 3.59 -2.06
C TYR A 45 4.35 2.17 -1.48
N GLN A 46 4.74 1.15 -2.26
CA GLN A 46 4.81 -0.24 -1.80
C GLN A 46 6.12 -0.57 -1.08
N VAL A 47 7.25 0.04 -1.47
CA VAL A 47 8.55 -0.22 -0.84
C VAL A 47 8.63 0.35 0.58
N PRO A 48 8.22 1.60 0.86
CA PRO A 48 8.43 2.20 2.17
C PRO A 48 7.84 1.39 3.35
N PRO A 49 6.59 0.87 3.30
CA PRO A 49 6.02 0.08 4.39
C PRO A 49 6.81 -1.19 4.71
N LEU A 50 7.37 -1.83 3.68
CA LEU A 50 8.19 -3.02 3.81
C LEU A 50 9.54 -2.72 4.47
N VAL A 51 10.09 -1.53 4.21
CA VAL A 51 11.35 -1.07 4.85
C VAL A 51 11.11 -0.75 6.33
N VAL A 52 9.99 -0.08 6.64
CA VAL A 52 9.64 0.31 8.02
C VAL A 52 9.16 -0.89 8.85
N GLY A 53 8.66 -1.95 8.20
CA GLY A 53 8.08 -3.10 8.90
C GLY A 53 6.73 -2.79 9.55
N LYS A 54 6.01 -1.78 9.03
CA LYS A 54 4.67 -1.38 9.45
C LYS A 54 3.68 -1.51 8.30
N THR A 55 2.38 -1.50 8.60
CA THR A 55 1.35 -1.54 7.56
C THR A 55 1.37 -0.24 6.75
N GLY A 56 1.36 -0.39 5.43
CA GLY A 56 1.13 0.69 4.48
C GLY A 56 -0.33 0.68 4.03
N ILE A 57 -1.06 1.76 4.25
CA ILE A 57 -2.43 1.89 3.76
C ILE A 57 -2.38 2.53 2.38
N VAL A 58 -3.13 1.97 1.42
CA VAL A 58 -3.29 2.51 0.07
C VAL A 58 -4.77 2.73 -0.21
N VAL A 59 -5.20 3.97 -0.28
CA VAL A 59 -6.58 4.31 -0.68
C VAL A 59 -6.64 4.42 -2.20
N SER A 60 -7.48 3.61 -2.86
CA SER A 60 -7.59 3.59 -4.32
C SER A 60 -9.06 3.44 -4.77
N PRO A 61 -9.52 4.18 -5.79
CA PRO A 61 -10.92 4.15 -6.23
C PRO A 61 -11.27 2.90 -7.06
N LEU A 62 -10.30 2.20 -7.62
CA LEU A 62 -10.54 1.12 -8.59
C LEU A 62 -10.34 -0.27 -7.99
N LEU A 63 -11.45 -0.91 -7.65
CA LEU A 63 -11.47 -2.23 -7.04
C LEU A 63 -10.75 -3.31 -7.87
N SER A 64 -10.94 -3.33 -9.20
CA SER A 64 -10.27 -4.29 -10.08
C SER A 64 -8.75 -4.14 -10.01
N LEU A 65 -8.25 -2.90 -10.08
CA LEU A 65 -6.83 -2.59 -9.95
C LEU A 65 -6.28 -2.97 -8.56
N MET A 66 -7.06 -2.73 -7.50
CA MET A 66 -6.68 -3.14 -6.15
C MET A 66 -6.54 -4.67 -6.06
N GLN A 67 -7.48 -5.43 -6.63
CA GLN A 67 -7.44 -6.89 -6.63
C GLN A 67 -6.22 -7.43 -7.38
N ASP A 68 -5.92 -6.88 -8.56
CA ASP A 68 -4.73 -7.24 -9.33
C ASP A 68 -3.43 -6.95 -8.56
N GLN A 69 -3.34 -5.79 -7.91
CA GLN A 69 -2.18 -5.42 -7.10
C GLN A 69 -2.04 -6.33 -5.86
N VAL A 70 -3.14 -6.62 -5.16
CA VAL A 70 -3.13 -7.54 -4.01
C VAL A 70 -2.69 -8.93 -4.44
N MET A 71 -3.20 -9.44 -5.57
CA MET A 71 -2.80 -10.73 -6.10
C MET A 71 -1.29 -10.77 -6.42
N ALA A 72 -0.78 -9.75 -7.12
CA ALA A 72 0.63 -9.64 -7.46
C ALA A 72 1.54 -9.54 -6.22
N LEU A 73 1.10 -8.85 -5.17
CA LEU A 73 1.83 -8.75 -3.91
C LEU A 73 1.84 -10.08 -3.14
N LYS A 74 0.69 -10.77 -3.08
CA LYS A 74 0.59 -12.10 -2.45
C LYS A 74 1.50 -13.13 -3.14
N GLN A 75 1.59 -13.11 -4.48
CA GLN A 75 2.51 -13.97 -5.23
C GLN A 75 3.99 -13.73 -4.88
N LYS A 76 4.34 -12.52 -4.43
CA LYS A 76 5.68 -12.14 -3.97
C LYS A 76 5.91 -12.43 -2.48
N GLY A 77 4.97 -13.10 -1.81
CA GLY A 77 5.03 -13.38 -0.38
C GLY A 77 4.75 -12.16 0.52
N ILE A 78 4.28 -11.04 -0.05
CA ILE A 78 3.96 -9.84 0.71
C ILE A 78 2.53 -9.96 1.24
N LYS A 79 2.36 -9.88 2.56
CA LYS A 79 1.03 -9.97 3.19
C LYS A 79 0.21 -8.75 2.82
N SER A 80 -0.72 -8.91 1.89
CA SER A 80 -1.55 -7.80 1.41
C SER A 80 -3.00 -8.22 1.27
N GLU A 81 -3.92 -7.28 1.47
CA GLU A 81 -5.35 -7.49 1.27
C GLU A 81 -6.05 -6.16 0.94
N TYR A 82 -7.30 -6.24 0.46
CA TYR A 82 -8.15 -5.07 0.28
C TYR A 82 -9.34 -5.05 1.25
N LEU A 83 -9.76 -3.85 1.64
CA LEU A 83 -10.98 -3.57 2.39
C LEU A 83 -11.91 -2.70 1.55
N GLY A 84 -13.08 -3.23 1.24
CA GLY A 84 -14.11 -2.58 0.45
C GLY A 84 -15.46 -3.28 0.62
N SER A 85 -16.50 -2.75 -0.01
CA SER A 85 -17.87 -3.30 0.06
C SER A 85 -17.99 -4.73 -0.49
N THR A 86 -17.09 -5.13 -1.39
CA THR A 86 -17.10 -6.46 -2.02
C THR A 86 -16.22 -7.48 -1.31
N GLN A 87 -15.59 -7.12 -0.18
CA GLN A 87 -14.75 -8.06 0.57
C GLN A 87 -15.65 -9.13 1.23
N THR A 88 -15.39 -10.39 0.93
CA THR A 88 -16.18 -11.53 1.41
C THR A 88 -15.58 -12.21 2.65
N ASP A 89 -14.26 -12.05 2.88
CA ASP A 89 -13.60 -12.58 4.07
C ASP A 89 -13.77 -11.61 5.25
N SER A 90 -14.64 -11.99 6.19
CA SER A 90 -14.92 -11.21 7.41
C SER A 90 -13.73 -11.11 8.36
N THR A 91 -12.71 -11.97 8.22
CA THR A 91 -11.51 -11.95 9.08
C THR A 91 -10.53 -10.85 8.69
N VAL A 92 -10.64 -10.29 7.47
CA VAL A 92 -9.71 -9.27 6.96
C VAL A 92 -9.67 -8.03 7.84
N GLN A 93 -10.83 -7.58 8.31
CA GLN A 93 -10.89 -6.39 9.16
C GLN A 93 -10.14 -6.60 10.48
N ALA A 94 -10.38 -7.71 11.18
CA ALA A 94 -9.69 -8.03 12.42
C ALA A 94 -8.17 -8.24 12.21
N LYS A 95 -7.77 -8.84 11.08
CA LYS A 95 -6.36 -8.99 10.68
C LYS A 95 -5.70 -7.64 10.39
N ALA A 96 -6.43 -6.70 9.80
CA ALA A 96 -5.96 -5.34 9.56
C ALA A 96 -5.78 -4.57 10.87
N GLU A 97 -6.75 -4.65 11.79
CA GLU A 97 -6.69 -4.02 13.12
C GLU A 97 -5.55 -4.57 13.98
N SER A 98 -5.13 -5.82 13.73
CA SER A 98 -3.98 -6.45 14.40
C SER A 98 -2.64 -6.28 13.67
N GLY A 99 -2.60 -5.51 12.57
CA GLY A 99 -1.36 -5.20 11.86
C GLY A 99 -0.75 -6.38 11.10
N GLN A 100 -1.54 -7.36 10.70
CA GLN A 100 -1.03 -8.57 10.03
C GLN A 100 -0.61 -8.35 8.56
N TYR A 101 -0.95 -7.21 7.98
CA TYR A 101 -0.66 -6.89 6.58
C TYR A 101 0.53 -5.94 6.46
N ASN A 102 1.37 -6.19 5.47
CA ASN A 102 2.36 -5.24 5.02
C ASN A 102 1.72 -4.09 4.23
N ILE A 103 0.74 -4.40 3.38
CA ILE A 103 0.05 -3.43 2.53
C ILE A 103 -1.45 -3.69 2.57
N LEU A 104 -2.23 -2.69 2.95
CA LEU A 104 -3.68 -2.75 3.04
C LEU A 104 -4.30 -1.77 2.06
N PHE A 105 -4.98 -2.29 1.04
CA PHE A 105 -5.74 -1.47 0.12
C PHE A 105 -7.11 -1.15 0.71
N MET A 106 -7.63 0.06 0.50
CA MET A 106 -8.94 0.46 0.98
C MET A 106 -9.67 1.28 -0.08
N THR A 107 -10.97 1.04 -0.27
CA THR A 107 -11.77 1.94 -1.11
C THR A 107 -12.03 3.26 -0.37
N PRO A 108 -12.21 4.39 -1.07
CA PRO A 108 -12.48 5.68 -0.43
C PRO A 108 -13.70 5.63 0.50
N GLU A 109 -14.77 4.93 0.07
CA GLU A 109 -16.00 4.78 0.85
C GLU A 109 -15.74 3.99 2.14
N LYS A 110 -14.91 2.94 2.08
CA LYS A 110 -14.55 2.17 3.27
C LYS A 110 -13.67 2.98 4.22
N ALA A 111 -12.75 3.80 3.70
CA ALA A 111 -11.92 4.69 4.52
C ALA A 111 -12.75 5.71 5.30
N CYS A 112 -13.82 6.22 4.71
CA CYS A 112 -14.73 7.18 5.36
C CYS A 112 -15.77 6.53 6.29
N SER A 113 -16.08 5.24 6.10
CA SER A 113 -17.15 4.54 6.86
C SER A 113 -16.65 3.60 7.94
N VAL A 114 -15.34 3.39 8.05
CA VAL A 114 -14.78 2.52 9.10
C VAL A 114 -15.02 3.15 10.48
N PRO A 115 -15.43 2.38 11.50
CA PRO A 115 -15.61 2.92 12.85
C PRO A 115 -14.33 3.56 13.39
N MET A 116 -14.46 4.63 14.19
CA MET A 116 -13.31 5.36 14.73
C MET A 116 -12.35 4.46 15.52
N SER A 117 -12.86 3.47 16.25
CA SER A 117 -12.07 2.48 16.98
C SER A 117 -11.19 1.63 16.04
N SER A 118 -11.79 1.13 14.96
CA SER A 118 -11.10 0.37 13.92
C SER A 118 -10.10 1.23 13.15
N ALA A 119 -10.46 2.46 12.79
CA ALA A 119 -9.54 3.43 12.17
C ALA A 119 -8.31 3.64 13.06
N HIS A 120 -8.52 3.87 14.35
CA HIS A 120 -7.44 4.09 15.30
C HIS A 120 -6.54 2.86 15.45
N ALA A 121 -7.10 1.65 15.52
CA ALA A 121 -6.34 0.41 15.55
C ALA A 121 -5.48 0.23 14.29
N ILE A 122 -6.08 0.39 13.11
CA ILE A 122 -5.37 0.29 11.83
C ILE A 122 -4.26 1.36 11.74
N LEU A 123 -4.54 2.61 12.10
CA LEU A 123 -3.55 3.68 12.07
C LEU A 123 -2.40 3.45 13.07
N ASN A 124 -2.66 2.89 14.25
CA ASN A 124 -1.61 2.57 15.23
C ASN A 124 -0.64 1.48 14.73
N THR A 125 -1.13 0.54 13.92
CA THR A 125 -0.29 -0.47 13.25
C THR A 125 0.37 0.05 11.98
N SER A 126 -0.12 1.17 11.45
CA SER A 126 0.35 1.76 10.21
C SER A 126 1.55 2.67 10.43
N GLY A 127 2.45 2.66 9.45
CA GLY A 127 3.59 3.57 9.41
C GLY A 127 3.44 4.65 8.35
N ILE A 128 2.64 4.36 7.31
CA ILE A 128 2.60 5.15 6.07
C ILE A 128 1.19 5.06 5.49
N LEU A 129 0.59 6.23 5.21
CA LEU A 129 -0.68 6.35 4.51
C LEU A 129 -0.42 6.90 3.12
N ASN A 130 -0.93 6.21 2.09
CA ASN A 130 -0.80 6.61 0.70
C ASN A 130 -2.18 6.72 0.07
N VAL A 131 -2.35 7.75 -0.77
CA VAL A 131 -3.53 7.91 -1.61
C VAL A 131 -3.11 7.68 -3.05
N ASP A 132 -3.76 6.74 -3.71
CA ASP A 132 -3.52 6.41 -5.11
C ASP A 132 -4.71 6.81 -5.98
N ILE A 133 -4.48 7.78 -6.87
CA ILE A 133 -5.46 8.31 -7.81
C ILE A 133 -5.32 7.68 -9.20
N ASN A 134 -4.75 6.46 -9.30
CA ASN A 134 -4.72 5.77 -10.58
C ASN A 134 -6.16 5.44 -11.00
N TYR A 135 -6.60 6.15 -12.04
CA TYR A 135 -7.60 5.65 -12.95
C TYR A 135 -6.88 4.57 -13.79
N GLY A 136 -7.50 3.43 -14.03
CA GLY A 136 -6.92 2.33 -14.78
C GLY A 136 -6.52 2.76 -16.20
N PRO A 137 -6.01 1.83 -17.02
CA PRO A 137 -5.85 2.10 -18.45
C PRO A 137 -7.16 2.63 -19.08
#